data_AF-A0A5Z0FAD8-F1
#
_entry.id   AF-A0A5Z0FAD8-F1
#
_cell.length_a   1.000
_cell.length_b   1.000
_cell.length_c   1.000
_cell.angle_alpha   90.00
_cell.angle_beta   90.00
_cell.angle_gamma   90.00
#
_symmetry.space_group_name_H-M   'P 1'
#
loop_
_entity.id
_entity.type
_entity.pdbx_description
1 polymer ?
#
loop_
_entity_poly.entity_id
_entity_poly.type
_entity_poly.pdbx_seq_one_letter_code
_entity_poly.pdbx_strand_id
1 'polypeptide(L)'
;FWVSGLKYSTEIWQYILTAIGVCISFTCFLKACERLEVSITYSVFVGIGTIGVVLNEMFIFNEAVSIIKLVLIAILLLSIIALKWVSKEA
;
A
#
# COMPACT_ATOMS: atom_id res chain seq x y z
N PHE A 1 2.41 0.45 -8.04
CA PHE A 1 2.49 0.12 -9.48
C PHE A 1 1.16 -0.38 -10.05
N TRP A 2 0.57 -1.49 -9.58
CA TRP A 2 -0.72 -1.96 -10.15
C TRP A 2 -1.88 -0.96 -9.97
N VAL A 3 -1.98 -0.29 -8.82
CA VAL A 3 -3.09 0.65 -8.55
C VAL A 3 -3.09 1.79 -9.57
N SER A 4 -1.91 2.30 -9.92
CA SER A 4 -1.76 3.24 -11.03
C SER A 4 -1.98 2.56 -12.38
N GLY A 5 -1.56 1.30 -12.55
CA GLY A 5 -1.83 0.49 -13.74
C GLY A 5 -3.31 0.41 -14.11
N LEU A 6 -4.24 0.28 -13.16
CA LEU A 6 -5.69 0.28 -13.46
C LEU A 6 -6.21 1.63 -13.99
N LYS A 7 -5.58 2.74 -13.57
CA LYS A 7 -6.00 4.09 -13.94
C LYS A 7 -5.45 4.52 -15.31
N TYR A 8 -4.32 3.95 -15.74
CA TYR A 8 -3.61 4.33 -16.97
C TYR A 8 -3.43 3.19 -17.97
N SER A 9 -3.99 1.99 -17.71
CA SER A 9 -3.94 0.89 -18.67
C SER A 9 -4.82 1.20 -19.88
N THR A 10 -4.20 1.44 -21.02
CA THR A 10 -4.88 1.58 -22.31
C THR A 10 -4.77 0.30 -23.15
N GLU A 11 -3.78 -0.55 -22.87
CA GLU A 11 -3.47 -1.76 -23.61
C GLU A 11 -3.70 -3.03 -22.78
N ILE A 12 -4.13 -4.13 -23.43
CA ILE A 12 -4.41 -5.43 -22.78
C ILE A 12 -3.20 -5.97 -22.01
N TRP A 13 -1.98 -5.74 -22.51
CA TRP A 13 -0.75 -6.16 -21.84
C TRP A 13 -0.54 -5.46 -20.48
N GLN A 14 -0.96 -4.20 -20.35
CA GLN A 14 -0.85 -3.44 -19.10
C GLN A 14 -1.84 -3.95 -18.04
N TYR A 15 -3.02 -4.41 -18.46
CA TYR A 15 -3.98 -5.09 -17.59
C TYR A 15 -3.45 -6.44 -17.08
N ILE A 16 -2.78 -7.22 -17.93
CA ILE A 16 -2.14 -8.49 -17.51
C ILE A 16 -1.06 -8.22 -16.46
N LEU A 17 -0.21 -7.23 -16.68
CA LEU A 17 0.84 -6.86 -15.73
C LEU A 17 0.28 -6.36 -14.39
N THR A 18 -0.83 -5.63 -14.45
CA THR A 18 -1.59 -5.18 -13.28
C THR A 18 -2.18 -6.36 -12.51
N ALA A 19 -2.80 -7.32 -13.20
CA ALA A 19 -3.38 -8.53 -12.58
C ALA A 19 -2.30 -9.38 -11.89
N ILE A 20 -1.14 -9.55 -12.51
CA ILE A 20 0.00 -10.25 -11.90
C ILE A 20 0.45 -9.52 -10.62
N GLY A 21 0.54 -8.19 -10.65
CA GLY A 21 0.87 -7.38 -9.48
C GLY A 21 -0.13 -7.54 -8.33
N VAL A 22 -1.43 -7.58 -8.64
CA VAL A 22 -2.48 -7.86 -7.65
C VAL A 22 -2.29 -9.24 -7.02
N CYS A 23 -2.13 -10.28 -7.85
CA CYS A 23 -1.95 -11.65 -7.38
C CYS A 23 -0.76 -11.77 -6.42
N ILE A 24 0.41 -11.25 -6.81
CA ILE A 24 1.62 -11.31 -5.98
C ILE A 24 1.38 -10.63 -4.63
N SER A 25 0.76 -9.45 -4.63
CA SER A 25 0.54 -8.71 -3.40
C SER A 25 -0.47 -9.37 -2.46
N PHE A 26 -1.55 -9.93 -3.02
CA PHE A 26 -2.52 -10.70 -2.24
C PHE A 26 -1.93 -12.00 -1.71
N THR A 27 -1.09 -12.71 -2.48
CA THR A 27 -0.38 -13.88 -1.95
C THR A 27 0.55 -13.50 -0.80
N CYS A 28 1.26 -12.37 -0.91
CA CYS A 28 2.12 -11.88 0.17
C CYS A 28 1.31 -11.48 1.41
N PHE A 29 0.15 -10.84 1.22
CA PHE A 29 -0.78 -10.49 2.30
C PHE A 29 -1.29 -11.74 3.03
N LEU A 30 -1.76 -12.75 2.28
CA LEU A 30 -2.26 -14.00 2.85
C LEU A 30 -1.18 -14.73 3.66
N LYS A 31 0.06 -14.79 3.14
CA LYS A 31 1.21 -15.36 3.86
C LYS A 31 1.58 -14.58 5.12
N ALA A 32 1.41 -13.26 5.11
CA ALA A 32 1.64 -12.44 6.30
C ALA A 32 0.56 -12.66 7.36
N CYS A 33 -0.70 -12.86 6.96
CA CYS A 33 -1.79 -13.24 7.86
C CYS A 33 -1.59 -14.60 8.53
N GLU A 34 -0.78 -15.52 7.97
CA GLU A 34 -0.42 -16.78 8.64
C GLU A 34 0.55 -16.56 9.83
N ARG A 35 1.19 -15.38 9.92
CA ARG A 35 2.24 -15.08 10.91
C ARG A 35 1.89 -13.95 11.87
N LEU A 36 0.98 -13.07 11.48
CA LEU A 36 0.56 -11.90 12.25
C LEU A 36 -0.97 -11.84 12.29
N GLU A 37 -1.53 -11.16 13.30
CA GLU A 37 -2.96 -10.91 13.33
C GLU A 37 -3.43 -10.16 12.08
N VAL A 38 -4.65 -10.49 11.64
CA VAL A 38 -5.25 -9.93 10.41
C VAL A 38 -5.33 -8.40 10.48
N SER A 39 -5.63 -7.84 11.66
CA SER A 39 -5.72 -6.39 11.87
C SER A 39 -4.39 -5.66 11.63
N ILE A 40 -3.29 -6.25 12.09
CA ILE A 40 -1.94 -5.69 11.91
C ILE A 40 -1.54 -5.79 10.44
N THR A 41 -1.72 -6.97 9.85
CA THR A 41 -1.36 -7.23 8.45
C THR A 41 -2.12 -6.31 7.50
N TYR A 42 -3.41 -6.10 7.73
CA TYR A 42 -4.23 -5.19 6.95
C TYR A 42 -3.78 -3.73 7.08
N SER A 43 -3.50 -3.28 8.31
CA SER A 43 -3.01 -1.92 8.55
C SER A 43 -1.68 -1.66 7.84
N VAL A 44 -0.74 -2.60 7.91
CA VAL A 44 0.55 -2.54 7.19
C VAL A 44 0.33 -2.52 5.67
N PHE A 45 -0.52 -3.42 5.16
CA PHE A 45 -0.81 -3.53 3.72
C PHE A 45 -1.38 -2.24 3.14
N VAL A 46 -2.39 -1.67 3.82
CA VAL A 46 -3.01 -0.40 3.42
C VAL A 46 -2.00 0.75 3.50
N GLY A 47 -1.15 0.79 4.52
CA GLY A 47 -0.15 1.85 4.65
C GLY A 47 0.91 1.84 3.55
N ILE A 48 1.50 0.67 3.27
CA ILE A 48 2.45 0.53 2.17
C ILE A 48 1.80 0.92 0.84
N GLY A 49 0.54 0.49 0.61
CA GLY A 49 -0.21 0.87 -0.58
C GLY A 49 -0.43 2.38 -0.69
N THR A 50 -0.82 3.04 0.40
CA THR A 50 -1.08 4.49 0.45
C THR A 50 0.19 5.29 0.16
N ILE A 51 1.33 4.90 0.76
CA ILE A 51 2.63 5.53 0.51
C ILE A 51 3.02 5.36 -0.96
N GLY A 52 2.88 4.15 -1.51
CA GLY A 52 3.21 3.88 -2.89
C GLY A 52 2.37 4.69 -3.89
N VAL A 53 1.08 4.91 -3.60
CA VAL A 53 0.21 5.76 -4.43
C VAL A 53 0.65 7.22 -4.35
N VAL A 54 0.88 7.74 -3.15
CA VAL A 54 1.25 9.16 -2.95
C VAL A 54 2.61 9.48 -3.55
N LEU A 55 3.58 8.58 -3.42
CA LEU A 55 4.87 8.71 -4.09
C LEU A 55 4.69 8.71 -5.61
N ASN A 56 3.83 7.85 -6.16
CA ASN A 56 3.51 7.87 -7.59
C ASN A 56 2.85 9.19 -8.01
N GLU A 57 1.91 9.72 -7.22
CA GLU A 57 1.26 11.01 -7.48
C GLU A 57 2.28 12.16 -7.47
N MET A 58 3.24 12.16 -6.54
CA MET A 58 4.33 13.15 -6.48
C MET A 58 5.29 13.05 -7.65
N PHE A 59 5.85 11.87 -7.89
CA PHE A 59 6.97 11.71 -8.83
C PHE A 59 6.53 11.55 -10.28
N ILE A 60 5.44 10.82 -10.53
CA ILE A 60 4.98 10.52 -11.90
C ILE A 60 3.97 11.57 -12.39
N PHE A 61 3.05 12.00 -11.52
CA PHE A 61 1.97 12.91 -11.92
C PHE A 61 2.25 14.38 -11.59
N ASN A 62 3.36 14.68 -10.90
CA ASN A 62 3.75 16.03 -10.48
C ASN A 62 2.59 16.78 -9.79
N GLU A 63 1.72 16.04 -9.11
CA GLU A 63 0.49 16.59 -8.55
C GLU A 63 0.81 17.30 -7.23
N ALA A 64 0.20 18.47 -7.00
CA ALA A 64 0.44 19.23 -5.78
C ALA A 64 -0.10 18.47 -4.56
N VAL A 65 0.80 17.85 -3.80
CA VAL A 65 0.43 17.14 -2.58
C VAL A 65 0.13 18.17 -1.50
N SER A 66 -1.13 18.21 -1.08
CA SER A 66 -1.53 19.01 0.08
C SER A 66 -0.77 18.55 1.33
N ILE A 67 -0.25 19.50 2.10
CA ILE A 67 0.45 19.28 3.37
C ILE A 67 -0.38 18.40 4.32
N ILE A 68 -1.71 18.52 4.28
CA ILE A 68 -2.65 17.70 5.06
C ILE A 68 -2.57 16.22 4.68
N LYS A 69 -2.44 15.89 3.39
CA LYS A 69 -2.27 14.49 2.94
C LYS A 69 -0.99 13.89 3.51
N LEU A 70 0.10 14.66 3.54
CA LEU A 70 1.38 14.21 4.08
C LEU A 70 1.30 13.91 5.59
N VAL A 71 0.63 14.79 6.36
CA VAL A 71 0.42 14.61 7.80
C VAL A 71 -0.44 13.37 8.09
N LEU A 72 -1.50 13.14 7.32
CA LEU A 72 -2.34 11.95 7.46
C LEU A 72 -1.56 10.66 7.20
N ILE A 73 -0.67 10.65 6.20
CA ILE A 73 0.20 9.50 5.91
C ILE A 73 1.21 9.29 7.04
N ALA A 74 1.78 10.36 7.60
CA ALA A 74 2.70 10.26 8.73
C ALA A 74 2.01 9.65 9.97
N ILE A 75 0.77 10.07 10.26
CA ILE A 75 -0.07 9.47 11.31
C ILE A 75 -0.35 8.00 11.02
N LEU A 76 -0.68 7.65 9.78
CA LEU A 76 -0.95 6.28 9.39
C LEU A 76 0.30 5.39 9.58
N LEU A 77 1.47 5.89 9.19
CA LEU A 77 2.77 5.24 9.42
C LEU A 77 3.06 5.02 10.91
N LEU A 78 2.83 6.04 11.74
CA LEU A 78 2.96 5.96 13.19
C LEU A 78 2.04 4.88 13.78
N SER A 79 0.78 4.82 13.35
CA SER A 79 -0.17 3.79 13.79
C SER A 79 0.31 2.38 13.44
N ILE A 80 0.88 2.17 12.25
CA ILE A 80 1.41 0.85 11.85
C ILE A 80 2.59 0.43 12.72
N ILE A 81 3.52 1.36 13.01
CA ILE A 81 4.69 1.10 13.85
C ILE A 81 4.25 0.78 15.29
N ALA A 82 3.28 1.53 15.82
CA ALA A 82 2.72 1.31 17.14
C ALA A 82 2.05 -0.08 17.24
N LEU A 83 1.22 -0.48 16.27
CA LEU A 83 0.61 -1.82 16.24
C LEU A 83 1.67 -2.92 16.19
N LYS A 84 2.73 -2.76 15.40
CA LYS A 84 3.84 -3.74 15.33
C LYS A 84 4.58 -3.86 16.67
N TRP A 85 4.70 -2.77 17.41
CA TRP A 85 5.35 -2.79 18.72
C TRP A 85 4.51 -3.56 19.74
N VAL A 86 3.20 -3.28 19.80
CA VAL A 86 2.25 -4.00 20.66
C VAL A 86 2.22 -5.49 20.34
N SER A 87 2.24 -5.84 19.05
CA SER A 87 2.24 -7.25 18.64
C SER A 87 3.52 -8.02 18.97
N LYS A 88 4.64 -7.35 19.26
CA LYS A 88 5.90 -8.00 19.63
C LYS A 88 5.87 -8.58 21.05
N GLU A 89 4.83 -8.29 21.82
CA GLU A 89 4.68 -8.74 23.22
C GLU A 89 3.72 -9.94 23.40
N ALA A 90 3.22 -10.54 22.31
CA ALA A 90 2.36 -11.73 22.34
C ALA A 90 3.09 -12.99 21.85
#